data_AF-A0A2V7IF15-F1
#
_entry.id   AF-A0A2V7IF15-F1
#
_cell.length_a   1.000
_cell.length_b   1.000
_cell.length_c   1.000
_cell.angle_alpha   90.00
_cell.angle_beta   90.00
_cell.angle_gamma   90.00
#
_symmetry.space_group_name_H-M   'P 1'
#
loop_
_entity.id
_entity.type
_entity.pdbx_description
1 polymer ?
#
loop_
_entity_poly.entity_id
_entity_poly.type
_entity_poly.pdbx_seq_one_letter_code
_entity_poly.pdbx_strand_id
1 'polypeptide(L)'
;MRRGGTKVRSVADLHTEEAQMRTMLCSLIAALGIAATAPAQQPAPPAGPPGMMGGDSAEFEWLGLTADQRAKIKAIRDQLQQQNAPLREQVRQITGGRSFRDLSPAARDSLLPKLQPIRDQMMENGRKAHEQIEALLTPEQRKKLAQHMREHGMRGGPPPD
;
A
#
# COMPACT_ATOMS: atom_id res chain seq x y z
N MET A 1 -35.20 19.84 53.40
CA MET A 1 -33.73 19.69 53.36
C MET A 1 -33.33 18.23 53.42
N ARG A 2 -32.77 17.68 52.33
CA ARG A 2 -31.96 16.45 52.31
C ARG A 2 -30.88 16.57 51.24
N ARG A 3 -29.76 15.92 51.55
CA ARG A 3 -28.39 16.05 51.02
C ARG A 3 -28.18 15.33 49.68
N GLY A 4 -27.05 15.66 49.06
CA GLY A 4 -26.28 14.79 48.16
C GLY A 4 -26.26 15.35 46.75
N GLY A 5 -25.13 15.67 46.12
CA GLY A 5 -23.76 15.25 46.35
C GLY A 5 -23.11 15.27 44.96
N THR A 6 -22.35 16.32 44.68
CA THR A 6 -21.68 16.54 43.40
C THR A 6 -20.69 15.39 43.18
N LYS A 7 -21.01 14.46 42.27
CA LYS A 7 -20.08 13.39 41.91
C LYS A 7 -19.02 14.00 40.99
N VAL A 8 -17.90 14.37 41.59
CA VAL A 8 -16.64 14.69 40.91
C VAL A 8 -16.28 13.46 40.06
N ARG A 9 -16.31 13.59 38.74
CA ARG A 9 -15.85 12.55 37.82
C ARG A 9 -14.31 12.54 37.87
N SER A 10 -13.77 11.37 38.15
CA SER A 10 -12.33 11.10 38.24
C SER A 10 -11.68 11.20 36.85
N VAL A 11 -10.44 11.66 36.80
CA VAL A 11 -9.62 11.83 35.58
C VAL A 11 -9.26 10.49 34.90
N ALA A 12 -9.69 9.36 35.50
CA ALA A 12 -9.50 8.02 34.95
C ALA A 12 -10.51 7.63 33.84
N ASP A 13 -11.54 8.44 33.58
CA ASP A 13 -12.57 8.17 32.56
C ASP A 13 -12.24 8.73 31.16
N LEU A 14 -11.12 9.44 30.99
CA LEU A 14 -10.78 10.12 29.73
C LEU A 14 -9.72 9.40 28.87
N HIS A 15 -9.32 8.17 29.24
CA HIS A 15 -8.35 7.37 28.47
C HIS A 15 -8.90 6.03 27.96
N THR A 16 -10.23 5.90 27.83
CA THR A 16 -10.85 4.64 27.40
C THR A 16 -11.60 4.74 26.06
N GLU A 17 -11.50 5.86 25.33
CA GLU A 17 -12.17 6.02 24.03
C GLU A 17 -11.21 6.08 22.82
N GLU A 18 -9.90 6.14 23.03
CA GLU A 18 -8.90 6.10 21.94
C GLU A 18 -8.45 4.66 21.59
N ALA A 19 -8.89 3.66 22.36
CA ALA A 19 -8.47 2.26 22.20
C ALA A 19 -9.53 1.37 21.51
N GLN A 20 -10.69 1.91 21.14
CA GLN A 20 -11.82 1.14 20.60
C GLN A 20 -12.16 1.40 19.13
N MET A 21 -11.34 2.17 18.41
CA MET A 21 -11.50 2.39 16.95
C MET A 21 -10.36 1.79 16.10
N ARG A 22 -9.66 0.79 16.64
CA ARG A 22 -8.67 -0.03 15.90
C ARG A 22 -8.93 -1.53 15.97
N THR A 23 -10.02 -1.93 16.60
CA THR A 23 -10.30 -3.34 16.87
C THR A 23 -11.77 -3.67 16.58
N MET A 24 -12.20 -3.37 15.36
CA MET A 24 -13.41 -3.97 14.81
C MET A 24 -13.23 -4.19 13.31
N LEU A 25 -12.64 -5.33 12.95
CA LEU A 25 -13.23 -6.14 11.89
C LEU A 25 -12.73 -7.59 11.98
N CYS A 26 -13.69 -8.47 12.32
CA CYS A 26 -13.71 -9.91 12.05
C CYS A 26 -12.94 -10.85 12.97
N SER A 27 -13.51 -11.08 14.16
CA SER A 27 -13.45 -12.39 14.82
C SER A 27 -14.59 -13.28 14.31
N LEU A 28 -14.24 -14.40 13.65
CA LEU A 28 -15.02 -15.64 13.37
C LEU A 28 -14.10 -16.45 12.42
N ILE A 29 -13.69 -17.71 12.62
CA ILE A 29 -14.42 -18.91 13.02
C ILE A 29 -13.45 -19.96 13.62
N ALA A 30 -14.03 -20.80 14.47
CA ALA A 30 -13.56 -22.01 15.14
C ALA A 30 -12.62 -22.99 14.39
N ALA A 31 -11.85 -23.72 15.20
CA ALA A 31 -11.09 -24.91 14.83
C ALA A 31 -11.99 -26.04 14.29
N LEU A 32 -11.56 -26.73 13.22
CA LEU A 32 -11.97 -28.10 12.88
C LEU A 32 -11.09 -28.70 11.77
N GLY A 33 -10.49 -29.86 12.08
CA GLY A 33 -10.34 -31.06 11.24
C GLY A 33 -9.80 -30.97 9.80
N ILE A 34 -8.75 -31.73 9.52
CA ILE A 34 -8.21 -32.02 8.18
C ILE A 34 -9.31 -32.64 7.30
N ALA A 35 -9.66 -31.97 6.19
CA ALA A 35 -10.34 -32.56 5.05
C ALA A 35 -9.89 -31.83 3.77
N ALA A 36 -9.23 -32.56 2.87
CA ALA A 36 -8.92 -32.10 1.52
C ALA A 36 -10.22 -31.75 0.80
N THR A 37 -10.48 -30.47 0.60
CA THR A 37 -11.67 -29.96 -0.09
C THR A 37 -11.22 -29.14 -1.29
N ALA A 38 -11.77 -29.48 -2.45
CA ALA A 38 -11.58 -28.80 -3.73
C ALA A 38 -11.94 -27.30 -3.59
N PRO A 39 -11.30 -26.39 -4.35
CA PRO A 39 -11.54 -24.96 -4.20
C PRO A 39 -12.98 -24.62 -4.60
N ALA A 40 -13.80 -24.28 -3.60
CA ALA A 40 -15.11 -23.67 -3.79
C ALA A 40 -14.90 -22.25 -4.34
N GLN A 41 -15.40 -22.00 -5.55
CA GLN A 41 -15.42 -20.68 -6.17
C GLN A 41 -16.34 -19.74 -5.37
N GLN A 42 -15.74 -18.80 -4.63
CA GLN A 42 -16.49 -17.68 -4.04
C GLN A 42 -17.02 -16.76 -5.16
N PRO A 43 -18.25 -16.22 -5.05
CA PRO A 43 -18.79 -15.29 -6.03
C PRO A 43 -17.93 -14.03 -6.12
N ALA A 44 -17.52 -13.67 -7.34
CA ALA A 44 -16.76 -12.45 -7.56
C ALA A 44 -17.62 -11.20 -7.24
N PRO A 45 -17.07 -10.18 -6.57
CA PRO A 45 -17.77 -8.90 -6.41
C PRO A 45 -18.02 -8.25 -7.77
N PRO A 46 -19.12 -7.47 -7.92
CA PRO A 46 -19.54 -6.92 -9.20
C PRO A 46 -18.46 -6.01 -9.79
N ALA A 47 -18.17 -6.24 -11.08
CA ALA A 47 -17.27 -5.41 -11.86
C ALA A 47 -17.80 -3.97 -11.93
N GLY A 48 -16.96 -3.01 -11.51
CA GLY A 48 -17.26 -1.59 -11.67
C GLY A 48 -17.33 -1.16 -13.14
N PRO A 49 -17.89 0.04 -13.43
CA PRO A 49 -18.18 0.48 -14.79
C PRO A 49 -16.90 0.59 -15.66
N PRO A 50 -17.00 0.34 -16.97
CA PRO A 50 -15.87 0.31 -17.88
C PRO A 50 -15.44 1.75 -18.24
N GLY A 51 -14.39 2.24 -17.61
CA GLY A 51 -13.74 3.50 -17.99
C GLY A 51 -12.57 3.84 -17.07
N MET A 52 -11.36 3.93 -17.63
CA MET A 52 -10.10 4.37 -16.98
C MET A 52 -9.40 3.40 -16.00
N MET A 53 -9.49 2.07 -16.18
CA MET A 53 -8.69 1.08 -15.43
C MET A 53 -7.73 0.33 -16.35
N GLY A 54 -6.64 0.98 -16.75
CA GLY A 54 -5.60 0.34 -17.56
C GLY A 54 -4.24 0.83 -17.12
N GLY A 55 -3.63 0.16 -16.13
CA GLY A 55 -2.26 0.47 -15.72
C GLY A 55 -1.75 -0.36 -14.55
N ASP A 56 -2.60 -0.59 -13.54
CA ASP A 56 -2.06 -0.86 -12.20
C ASP A 56 -2.30 -2.27 -11.66
N SER A 57 -2.78 -3.22 -12.46
CA SER A 57 -2.86 -4.65 -12.06
C SER A 57 -1.87 -5.55 -12.81
N ALA A 58 -1.45 -5.15 -14.01
CA ALA A 58 -0.68 -5.97 -14.94
C ALA A 58 0.67 -6.47 -14.37
N GLU A 59 1.33 -5.67 -13.52
CA GLU A 59 2.65 -6.01 -12.96
C GLU A 59 2.67 -7.31 -12.13
N PHE A 60 1.52 -7.75 -11.61
CA PHE A 60 1.42 -8.99 -10.81
C PHE A 60 0.42 -10.00 -11.35
N GLU A 61 -0.19 -9.77 -12.52
CA GLU A 61 -1.17 -10.70 -13.10
C GLU A 61 -0.59 -12.10 -13.35
N TRP A 62 0.70 -12.16 -13.70
CA TRP A 62 1.45 -13.39 -13.90
C TRP A 62 1.69 -14.20 -12.61
N LEU A 63 1.45 -13.64 -11.41
CA LEU A 63 1.58 -14.35 -10.13
C LEU A 63 0.40 -15.29 -9.84
N GLY A 64 -0.66 -15.28 -10.65
CA GLY A 64 -1.85 -16.10 -10.40
C GLY A 64 -2.57 -15.68 -9.11
N LEU A 65 -2.73 -14.37 -8.91
CA LEU A 65 -3.37 -13.80 -7.73
C LEU A 65 -4.84 -14.26 -7.61
N THR A 66 -5.35 -14.39 -6.39
CA THR A 66 -6.79 -14.53 -6.14
C THR A 66 -7.52 -13.20 -6.38
N ALA A 67 -8.85 -13.24 -6.47
CA ALA A 67 -9.65 -12.01 -6.60
C ALA A 67 -9.44 -11.08 -5.37
N ASP A 68 -9.42 -11.66 -4.17
CA ASP A 68 -9.21 -10.92 -2.94
C ASP A 68 -7.81 -10.31 -2.85
N GLN A 69 -6.77 -11.07 -3.26
CA GLN A 69 -5.40 -10.54 -3.34
C GLN A 69 -5.32 -9.35 -4.30
N ARG A 70 -5.93 -9.46 -5.49
CA ARG A 70 -5.99 -8.35 -6.46
C ARG A 70 -6.66 -7.12 -5.87
N ALA A 71 -7.81 -7.28 -5.20
CA ALA A 71 -8.53 -6.17 -4.60
C ALA A 71 -7.69 -5.45 -3.53
N LYS A 72 -7.01 -6.21 -2.65
CA LYS A 72 -6.15 -5.65 -1.60
C LYS A 72 -4.92 -4.95 -2.17
N ILE A 73 -4.26 -5.56 -3.17
CA ILE A 73 -3.11 -4.95 -3.85
C ILE A 73 -3.52 -3.64 -4.53
N LYS A 74 -4.70 -3.60 -5.17
CA LYS A 74 -5.22 -2.38 -5.77
C LYS A 74 -5.41 -1.28 -4.73
N ALA A 75 -6.01 -1.59 -3.58
CA ALA A 75 -6.19 -0.62 -2.50
C ALA A 75 -4.86 -0.03 -2.00
N ILE A 76 -3.83 -0.87 -1.85
CA ILE A 76 -2.47 -0.44 -1.47
C ILE A 76 -1.89 0.52 -2.53
N ARG A 77 -2.06 0.21 -3.81
CA ARG A 77 -1.59 1.07 -4.92
C ARG A 77 -2.32 2.40 -4.98
N ASP A 78 -3.65 2.39 -4.82
CA ASP A 78 -4.47 3.61 -4.78
C ASP A 78 -4.03 4.51 -3.62
N GLN A 79 -3.79 3.92 -2.43
CA GLN A 79 -3.29 4.65 -1.27
C GLN A 79 -1.89 5.23 -1.53
N LEU A 80 -0.97 4.45 -2.10
CA LEU A 80 0.37 4.94 -2.47
C LEU A 80 0.28 6.11 -3.46
N GLN A 81 -0.60 6.01 -4.46
CA GLN A 81 -0.83 7.08 -5.43
C GLN A 81 -1.32 8.36 -4.75
N GLN A 82 -2.32 8.26 -3.87
CA GLN A 82 -2.84 9.39 -3.10
C GLN A 82 -1.77 10.01 -2.21
N GLN A 83 -1.00 9.18 -1.50
CA GLN A 83 0.09 9.63 -0.63
C GLN A 83 1.20 10.33 -1.41
N ASN A 84 1.54 9.85 -2.61
CA ASN A 84 2.59 10.42 -3.45
C ASN A 84 2.11 11.57 -4.34
N ALA A 85 0.80 11.81 -4.48
CA ALA A 85 0.26 12.90 -5.30
C ALA A 85 0.85 14.29 -4.96
N PRO A 86 0.91 14.74 -3.69
CA PRO A 86 1.54 16.02 -3.35
C PRO A 86 3.04 16.05 -3.63
N LEU A 87 3.75 14.92 -3.49
CA LEU A 87 5.19 14.83 -3.80
C LEU A 87 5.43 14.96 -5.31
N ARG A 88 4.60 14.30 -6.13
CA ARG A 88 4.65 14.44 -7.59
C ARG A 88 4.39 15.88 -8.03
N GLU A 89 3.46 16.56 -7.38
CA GLU A 89 3.19 17.96 -7.65
C GLU A 89 4.38 18.85 -7.29
N GLN A 90 5.04 18.62 -6.16
CA GLN A 90 6.27 19.36 -5.81
C GLN A 90 7.38 19.14 -6.84
N VAL A 91 7.59 17.91 -7.32
CA VAL A 91 8.53 17.64 -8.42
C VAL A 91 8.15 18.45 -9.65
N ARG A 92 6.86 18.45 -10.04
CA ARG A 92 6.36 19.20 -11.20
C ARG A 92 6.64 20.70 -11.07
N GLN A 93 6.42 21.27 -9.89
CA GLN A 93 6.69 22.69 -9.61
C GLN A 93 8.19 23.00 -9.70
N ILE A 94 9.05 22.15 -9.12
CA ILE A 94 10.51 22.33 -9.15
C ILE A 94 11.07 22.24 -10.58
N THR A 95 10.53 21.35 -11.42
CA THR A 95 10.99 21.19 -12.81
C THR A 95 10.30 22.13 -13.80
N GLY A 96 9.32 22.92 -13.37
CA GLY A 96 8.50 23.76 -14.23
C GLY A 96 7.66 22.94 -15.21
N GLY A 97 7.21 21.75 -14.81
CA GLY A 97 6.41 20.84 -15.64
C GLY A 97 7.22 20.00 -16.64
N ARG A 98 8.53 20.21 -16.75
CA ARG A 98 9.37 19.43 -17.66
C ARG A 98 9.78 18.09 -17.04
N SER A 99 9.93 17.08 -17.89
CA SER A 99 10.56 15.82 -17.50
C SER A 99 12.01 16.07 -17.10
N PHE A 100 12.47 15.44 -16.02
CA PHE A 100 13.86 15.55 -15.58
C PHE A 100 14.85 15.09 -16.65
N ARG A 101 14.47 14.16 -17.53
CA ARG A 101 15.32 13.66 -18.62
C ARG A 101 15.54 14.69 -19.74
N ASP A 102 14.61 15.63 -19.90
CA ASP A 102 14.63 16.64 -20.96
C ASP A 102 15.41 17.90 -20.52
N LEU A 103 15.84 17.95 -19.26
CA LEU A 103 16.64 19.03 -18.72
C LEU A 103 18.11 18.90 -19.10
N SER A 104 18.76 20.04 -19.36
CA SER A 104 20.21 20.10 -19.55
C SER A 104 20.95 19.53 -18.34
N PRO A 105 22.18 19.00 -18.50
CA PRO A 105 22.98 18.50 -17.39
C PRO A 105 23.11 19.52 -16.24
N ALA A 106 23.48 20.77 -16.55
CA ALA A 106 23.61 21.83 -15.54
C ALA A 106 22.30 22.12 -14.79
N ALA A 107 21.16 22.10 -15.49
CA ALA A 107 19.85 22.25 -14.85
C ALA A 107 19.55 21.07 -13.92
N ARG A 108 19.84 19.83 -14.34
CA ARG A 108 19.67 18.64 -13.50
C ARG A 108 20.50 18.73 -12.23
N ASP A 109 21.77 19.11 -12.34
CA ASP A 109 22.68 19.21 -11.19
C ASP A 109 22.20 20.26 -10.20
N SER A 110 21.71 21.41 -10.69
CA SER A 110 21.17 22.47 -9.84
C SER A 110 19.88 22.09 -9.09
N LEU A 111 19.07 21.22 -9.68
CA LEU A 111 17.79 20.79 -9.11
C LEU A 111 17.90 19.54 -8.25
N LEU A 112 18.96 18.74 -8.42
CA LEU A 112 19.12 17.48 -7.73
C LEU A 112 19.01 17.60 -6.20
N PRO A 113 19.66 18.56 -5.52
CA PRO A 113 19.54 18.71 -4.06
C PRO A 113 18.10 19.00 -3.58
N LYS A 114 17.29 19.64 -4.43
CA LYS A 114 15.87 19.94 -4.12
C LYS A 114 14.97 18.73 -4.35
N LEU A 115 15.28 17.93 -5.37
CA LEU A 115 14.48 16.78 -5.77
C LEU A 115 14.82 15.52 -4.98
N GLN A 116 16.06 15.37 -4.53
CA GLN A 116 16.54 14.16 -3.84
C GLN A 116 15.68 13.78 -2.63
N PRO A 117 15.40 14.66 -1.64
CA PRO A 117 14.59 14.27 -0.49
C PRO A 117 13.16 13.84 -0.87
N ILE A 118 12.59 14.42 -1.93
CA ILE A 118 11.25 14.06 -2.43
C ILE A 118 11.29 12.67 -3.06
N ARG A 119 12.35 12.37 -3.83
CA ARG A 119 12.58 11.04 -4.41
C ARG A 119 12.75 9.99 -3.34
N ASP A 120 13.56 10.28 -2.32
CA ASP A 120 13.80 9.37 -1.20
C ASP A 120 12.50 9.05 -0.46
N GLN A 121 11.65 10.06 -0.21
CA GLN A 121 10.33 9.86 0.39
C GLN A 121 9.40 9.01 -0.49
N MET A 122 9.38 9.25 -1.81
CA MET A 122 8.58 8.45 -2.74
C MET A 122 9.06 6.99 -2.78
N MET A 123 10.38 6.76 -2.77
CA MET A 123 10.97 5.42 -2.71
C MET A 123 10.60 4.71 -1.40
N GLU A 124 10.68 5.40 -0.26
CA GLU A 124 10.30 4.84 1.03
C GLU A 124 8.80 4.48 1.09
N ASN A 125 7.93 5.33 0.54
CA ASN A 125 6.51 5.03 0.42
C ASN A 125 6.28 3.78 -0.46
N GLY A 126 7.01 3.69 -1.58
CA GLY A 126 6.98 2.54 -2.48
C GLY A 126 7.47 1.25 -1.80
N ARG A 127 8.54 1.32 -1.02
CA ARG A 127 9.07 0.20 -0.24
C ARG A 127 8.03 -0.34 0.74
N LYS A 128 7.39 0.53 1.53
CA LYS A 128 6.31 0.14 2.46
C LYS A 128 5.13 -0.51 1.75
N ALA A 129 4.70 0.05 0.62
CA ALA A 129 3.63 -0.53 -0.18
C ALA A 129 4.02 -1.91 -0.73
N HIS A 130 5.26 -2.08 -1.17
CA HIS A 130 5.79 -3.36 -1.64
C HIS A 130 5.77 -4.42 -0.52
N GLU A 131 6.24 -4.08 0.68
CA GLU A 131 6.19 -4.99 1.85
C GLU A 131 4.77 -5.43 2.19
N GLN A 132 3.80 -4.51 2.13
CA GLN A 132 2.39 -4.83 2.33
C GLN A 132 1.86 -5.78 1.24
N ILE A 133 2.28 -5.60 0.00
CA ILE A 133 1.90 -6.48 -1.12
C ILE A 133 2.53 -7.87 -0.92
N GLU A 134 3.81 -7.96 -0.61
CA GLU A 134 4.50 -9.24 -0.37
C GLU A 134 3.88 -10.04 0.78
N ALA A 135 3.38 -9.36 1.82
CA ALA A 135 2.67 -10.00 2.93
C ALA A 135 1.36 -10.68 2.49
N LEU A 136 0.75 -10.24 1.39
CA LEU A 136 -0.48 -10.84 0.83
C LEU A 136 -0.21 -12.07 -0.04
N LEU A 137 1.04 -12.28 -0.46
CA LEU A 137 1.43 -13.37 -1.36
C LEU A 137 1.68 -14.67 -0.59
N THR A 138 1.40 -15.80 -1.22
CA THR A 138 1.83 -17.11 -0.70
C THR A 138 3.35 -17.27 -0.81
N PRO A 139 3.98 -18.20 -0.07
CA PRO A 139 5.40 -18.50 -0.22
C PRO A 139 5.81 -18.80 -1.68
N GLU A 140 4.98 -19.53 -2.41
CA GLU A 140 5.21 -19.90 -3.81
C GLU A 140 5.14 -18.68 -4.73
N GLN A 141 4.15 -17.81 -4.52
CA GLN A 141 4.01 -16.55 -5.26
C GLN A 141 5.19 -15.62 -4.98
N ARG A 142 5.67 -15.53 -3.74
CA ARG A 142 6.89 -14.76 -3.39
C ARG A 142 8.14 -15.30 -4.07
N LYS A 143 8.29 -16.63 -4.14
CA LYS A 143 9.41 -17.25 -4.87
C LYS A 143 9.36 -16.91 -6.37
N LYS A 144 8.16 -16.95 -6.96
CA LYS A 144 7.94 -16.57 -8.36
C LYS A 144 8.28 -15.09 -8.58
N LEU A 145 7.83 -14.22 -7.67
CA LEU A 145 8.15 -12.80 -7.64
C LEU A 145 9.67 -12.57 -7.63
N ALA A 146 10.38 -13.16 -6.67
CA ALA A 146 11.82 -13.02 -6.55
C ALA A 146 12.58 -13.55 -7.79
N GLN A 147 12.12 -14.64 -8.40
CA GLN A 147 12.69 -15.16 -9.64
C GLN A 147 12.55 -14.16 -10.80
N HIS A 148 11.34 -13.67 -11.04
CA HIS A 148 11.08 -12.67 -12.08
C HIS A 148 11.91 -11.40 -11.86
N MET A 149 12.06 -10.94 -10.62
CA MET A 149 12.89 -9.77 -10.28
C MET A 149 14.37 -9.99 -10.60
N ARG A 150 14.89 -11.22 -10.41
CA ARG A 150 16.27 -11.58 -10.80
C ARG A 150 16.46 -11.66 -12.31
N GLU A 151 15.49 -12.23 -13.01
CA GLU A 151 15.56 -12.47 -14.45
C GLU A 151 15.38 -11.18 -15.27
N HIS A 152 14.46 -10.32 -14.84
CA HIS A 152 14.13 -9.09 -15.58
C HIS A 152 14.83 -7.85 -15.06
N GLY A 153 15.51 -7.96 -13.90
CA GLY A 153 16.22 -6.87 -13.25
C GLY A 153 15.27 -5.74 -12.88
N MET A 154 15.03 -5.51 -11.59
CA MET A 154 14.51 -4.21 -11.19
C MET A 154 15.52 -3.14 -11.61
N ARG A 155 15.18 -2.35 -12.63
CA ARG A 155 15.85 -1.11 -13.03
C ARG A 155 15.65 -0.03 -11.94
N GLY A 156 15.97 -0.34 -10.69
CA GLY A 156 15.81 0.56 -9.53
C GLY A 156 15.70 -0.05 -8.13
N GLY A 157 16.02 -1.33 -7.88
CA GLY A 157 16.09 -1.90 -6.52
C GLY A 157 17.53 -1.94 -5.99
N PRO A 158 17.77 -1.83 -4.66
CA PRO A 158 19.11 -2.05 -4.12
C PRO A 158 19.56 -3.50 -4.42
N PRO A 159 20.84 -3.71 -4.75
CA PRO A 159 21.36 -5.04 -5.07
C PRO A 159 21.16 -6.00 -3.86
N PRO A 160 20.93 -7.30 -4.11
CA PRO A 160 20.93 -8.27 -3.02
C PRO A 160 22.34 -8.37 -2.42
N ASP A 161 22.40 -8.44 -1.09
CA ASP A 161 23.61 -8.71 -0.29
C ASP A 161 24.26 -10.05 -0.66
#